data_AF-A0A968BSM6-F1
#
_entry.id   AF-A0A968BSM6-F1
#
_cell.length_a   1.000
_cell.length_b   1.000
_cell.length_c   1.000
_cell.angle_alpha   90.00
_cell.angle_beta   90.00
_cell.angle_gamma   90.00
#
_symmetry.space_group_name_H-M   'P 1'
#
loop_
_entity.id
_entity.type
_entity.pdbx_description
1 polymer ?
#
loop_
_entity_poly.entity_id
_entity_poly.type
_entity_poly.pdbx_seq_one_letter_code
_entity_poly.pdbx_strand_id
1 'polypeptide(L)'
;MRVAALDSQAAAHPAVARGAAVLCDLLMKKGMSRYHVGIPWTTLQWPPFDYSLVSTLDSLARLGYTLDHPRVAEATDYLLSRQLADGSWPLDQTSSRPPFDPGLPGKPSKWVTLEALKALKALVDA
;
A
#
# COMPACT_ATOMS: atom_id res chain seq x y z
N MET A 1 10.79 -3.72 -3.56
CA MET A 1 9.61 -4.50 -3.98
C MET A 1 8.82 -3.81 -5.08
N ARG A 2 8.26 -2.60 -4.86
CA ARG A 2 7.45 -1.90 -5.89
C ARG A 2 8.13 -1.74 -7.25
N VAL A 3 9.39 -1.32 -7.29
CA VAL A 3 10.15 -1.22 -8.56
C VAL A 3 10.26 -2.57 -9.26
N ALA A 4 10.55 -3.64 -8.52
CA ALA A 4 10.67 -4.98 -9.07
C ALA A 4 9.33 -5.55 -9.58
N ALA A 5 8.21 -5.14 -8.99
CA ALA A 5 6.87 -5.54 -9.42
C ALA A 5 6.39 -4.83 -10.70
N LEU A 6 7.08 -3.76 -11.13
CA LEU A 6 6.75 -3.01 -12.35
C LEU A 6 7.48 -3.55 -13.59
N ASP A 7 8.55 -4.30 -13.40
CA ASP A 7 9.34 -4.89 -14.48
C ASP A 7 9.12 -6.40 -14.53
N SER A 8 8.69 -6.92 -15.68
CA SER A 8 8.35 -8.34 -15.83
C SER A 8 9.54 -9.28 -15.60
N GLN A 9 10.75 -8.89 -16.00
CA GLN A 9 11.95 -9.70 -15.82
C GLN A 9 12.35 -9.76 -14.34
N ALA A 10 12.32 -8.62 -13.64
CA ALA A 10 12.57 -8.56 -12.21
C ALA A 10 11.50 -9.33 -11.42
N ALA A 11 10.22 -9.17 -11.78
CA ALA A 11 9.10 -9.84 -11.12
C ALA A 11 9.22 -11.37 -11.17
N ALA A 12 9.72 -11.92 -12.28
CA ALA A 12 9.95 -13.35 -12.46
C ALA A 12 11.14 -13.89 -11.64
N HIS A 13 11.99 -13.04 -11.08
CA HIS A 13 13.18 -13.48 -10.37
C HIS A 13 12.83 -14.14 -9.02
N PRO A 14 13.37 -15.33 -8.68
CA PRO A 14 13.02 -16.04 -7.45
C PRO A 14 13.24 -15.26 -6.15
N ALA A 15 14.19 -14.33 -6.14
CA ALA A 15 14.41 -13.44 -4.99
C ALA A 15 13.22 -12.50 -4.74
N VAL A 16 12.53 -12.05 -5.79
CA VAL A 16 11.35 -11.19 -5.67
C VAL A 16 10.18 -12.00 -5.12
N ALA A 17 9.97 -13.23 -5.59
CA ALA A 17 8.96 -14.12 -5.02
C ALA A 17 9.17 -14.38 -3.52
N ARG A 18 10.41 -14.67 -3.09
CA ARG A 18 10.75 -14.83 -1.67
C ARG A 18 10.53 -13.54 -0.87
N GLY A 19 10.93 -12.40 -1.42
CA GLY A 19 10.71 -11.09 -0.80
C GLY A 19 9.22 -10.76 -0.66
N ALA A 20 8.40 -11.10 -1.65
CA ALA A 20 6.96 -10.91 -1.62
C ALA A 20 6.29 -11.76 -0.53
N ALA A 21 6.70 -13.02 -0.39
CA ALA A 21 6.19 -13.91 0.66
C ALA A 21 6.47 -13.34 2.05
N VAL A 22 7.72 -12.95 2.32
CA VAL A 22 8.10 -12.30 3.59
C VAL A 22 7.34 -11.01 3.82
N LEU A 23 7.19 -10.17 2.78
CA LEU A 23 6.43 -8.92 2.88
C LEU A 23 4.96 -9.18 3.20
N CYS A 24 4.34 -10.16 2.55
CA CYS A 24 2.96 -10.55 2.81
C CYS A 24 2.75 -11.06 4.23
N ASP A 25 3.68 -11.89 4.74
CA ASP A 25 3.63 -12.39 6.12
C ASP A 25 3.73 -11.30 7.18
N LEU A 26 4.41 -10.19 6.86
CA LEU A 26 4.61 -9.04 7.73
C LEU A 26 3.52 -7.95 7.57
N LEU A 27 2.73 -8.02 6.50
CA LEU A 27 1.69 -7.05 6.19
C LEU A 27 0.67 -6.99 7.34
N MET A 28 0.49 -5.80 7.92
CA MET A 28 -0.46 -5.54 9.02
C MET A 28 -0.25 -6.42 10.28
N LYS A 29 0.86 -7.15 10.39
CA LYS A 29 1.10 -8.05 11.53
C LYS A 29 1.16 -7.28 12.85
N LYS A 30 0.39 -7.72 13.84
CA LYS A 30 0.32 -7.10 15.18
C LYS A 30 1.71 -6.98 15.80
N GLY A 31 1.95 -5.88 16.50
CA GLY A 31 3.23 -5.61 17.17
C GLY A 31 4.37 -5.29 16.21
N MET A 32 4.14 -5.17 14.90
CA MET A 32 5.16 -4.70 13.95
C MET A 32 5.53 -3.23 14.13
N SER A 33 4.70 -2.41 14.78
CA SER A 33 4.96 -0.97 15.02
C SER A 33 6.35 -0.71 15.61
N ARG A 34 6.85 -1.59 16.50
CA ARG A 34 8.20 -1.51 17.09
C ARG A 34 9.35 -1.79 16.12
N TYR A 35 9.05 -2.37 14.97
CA TYR A 35 9.99 -2.74 13.91
C TYR A 35 9.82 -1.88 12.65
N HIS A 36 8.81 -0.99 12.62
CA HIS A 36 8.72 -0.02 11.54
C HIS A 36 9.86 0.98 11.69
N VAL A 37 10.68 1.09 10.66
CA VAL A 37 11.56 2.24 10.51
C VAL A 37 10.70 3.34 9.91
N GLY A 38 10.22 4.25 10.77
CA GLY A 38 9.39 5.38 10.35
C GLY A 38 7.88 5.09 10.45
N ILE A 39 7.23 4.91 9.30
CA ILE A 39 5.79 5.12 9.17
C ILE A 39 5.03 3.78 9.21
N PRO A 40 4.04 3.61 10.11
CA PRO A 40 3.32 2.34 10.25
C PRO A 40 2.41 2.06 9.04
N TRP A 41 2.12 0.78 8.78
CA TRP A 41 1.15 0.35 7.77
C TRP A 41 -0.18 1.13 7.80
N THR A 42 -0.61 1.53 9.00
CA THR A 42 -1.89 2.20 9.23
C THR A 42 -1.95 3.64 8.71
N THR A 43 -0.81 4.24 8.36
CA THR A 43 -0.74 5.63 7.92
C THR A 43 -0.89 5.74 6.40
N LEU A 44 -1.90 6.48 5.97
CA LEU A 44 -2.10 6.84 4.57
C LEU A 44 -1.35 8.14 4.26
N GLN A 45 -0.29 8.06 3.47
CA GLN A 45 0.54 9.21 3.12
C GLN A 45 0.85 9.26 1.63
N TRP A 46 1.16 10.47 1.16
CA TRP A 46 1.70 10.65 -0.17
C TRP A 46 2.71 11.81 -0.18
N PRO A 47 3.86 11.66 -0.85
CA PRO A 47 4.35 10.49 -1.58
C PRO A 47 4.64 9.27 -0.69
N PRO A 48 4.57 8.04 -1.23
CA PRO A 48 4.87 6.83 -0.48
C PRO A 48 6.39 6.60 -0.43
N PHE A 49 7.11 7.44 0.32
CA PHE A 49 8.56 7.33 0.45
C PHE A 49 9.02 6.02 1.12
N ASP A 50 8.11 5.38 1.87
CA ASP A 50 8.35 4.13 2.60
C ASP A 50 7.45 2.97 2.12
N TYR A 51 7.48 1.86 2.84
CA TYR A 51 6.55 0.74 2.69
C TYR A 51 5.15 1.13 3.18
N SER A 52 4.41 1.91 2.38
CA SER A 52 3.00 2.19 2.67
C SER A 52 2.14 0.96 2.43
N LEU A 53 1.00 0.89 3.12
CA LEU A 53 -0.02 -0.14 2.89
C LEU A 53 -0.44 -0.21 1.41
N VAL A 54 -0.83 0.94 0.83
CA VAL A 54 -1.36 1.01 -0.54
C VAL A 54 -0.31 0.57 -1.55
N SER A 55 0.93 1.04 -1.42
CA SER A 55 2.02 0.66 -2.32
C SER A 55 2.39 -0.82 -2.20
N THR A 56 2.22 -1.41 -1.02
CA THR A 56 2.45 -2.83 -0.77
C THR A 56 1.35 -3.68 -1.38
N LEU A 57 0.08 -3.31 -1.22
CA LEU A 57 -1.06 -3.98 -1.86
C LEU A 57 -0.93 -3.98 -3.39
N ASP A 58 -0.64 -2.81 -4.01
CA ASP A 58 -0.39 -2.73 -5.46
C ASP A 58 0.78 -3.62 -5.90
N SER A 59 1.87 -3.67 -5.12
CA SER A 59 3.03 -4.52 -5.44
C SER A 59 2.70 -6.01 -5.34
N LEU A 60 1.96 -6.42 -4.31
CA LEU A 60 1.56 -7.82 -4.11
C LEU A 60 0.58 -8.27 -5.20
N ALA A 61 -0.40 -7.44 -5.55
CA ALA A 61 -1.34 -7.70 -6.64
C ALA A 61 -0.61 -7.97 -7.97
N ARG A 62 0.35 -7.11 -8.33
CA ARG A 62 1.19 -7.28 -9.53
C ARG A 62 2.05 -8.54 -9.52
N LEU A 63 2.33 -9.08 -8.33
CA LEU A 63 3.10 -10.31 -8.14
C LEU A 63 2.20 -11.56 -8.02
N GLY A 64 0.89 -11.42 -8.32
CA GLY A 64 -0.06 -12.53 -8.36
C GLY A 64 -0.69 -12.89 -7.02
N TYR A 65 -0.56 -12.04 -6.00
CA TYR A 65 -1.33 -12.22 -4.77
C TYR A 65 -2.75 -11.71 -4.95
N THR A 66 -3.72 -12.51 -4.55
CA THR A 66 -5.14 -12.21 -4.68
C THR A 66 -5.78 -11.97 -3.30
N LEU A 67 -7.07 -11.62 -3.32
CA LEU A 67 -7.90 -11.49 -2.11
C LEU A 67 -8.09 -12.82 -1.37
N ASP A 68 -7.79 -13.97 -1.98
CA ASP A 68 -7.84 -15.28 -1.29
C ASP A 68 -6.74 -15.42 -0.23
N HIS A 69 -5.68 -14.62 -0.32
CA HIS A 69 -4.64 -14.62 0.69
C HIS A 69 -5.09 -13.86 1.95
N PRO A 70 -5.14 -14.48 3.14
CA PRO A 70 -5.76 -13.88 4.33
C PRO A 70 -5.16 -12.52 4.73
N ARG A 71 -3.84 -12.36 4.59
CA ARG A 71 -3.17 -11.07 4.87
C ARG A 71 -3.52 -9.97 3.89
N VAL A 72 -3.76 -10.33 2.63
CA VAL A 72 -4.14 -9.38 1.58
C VAL A 72 -5.59 -8.97 1.79
N ALA A 73 -6.47 -9.92 2.11
CA ALA A 73 -7.85 -9.62 2.50
C ALA A 73 -7.89 -8.68 3.72
N GLU A 74 -7.21 -9.02 4.82
CA GLU A 74 -7.16 -8.22 6.05
C GLU A 74 -6.68 -6.77 5.79
N ALA A 75 -5.64 -6.63 4.97
CA ALA A 75 -5.08 -5.34 4.60
C ALA A 75 -6.00 -4.54 3.66
N THR A 76 -6.68 -5.22 2.73
CA THR A 76 -7.69 -4.63 1.85
C THR A 76 -8.89 -4.14 2.65
N ASP A 77 -9.40 -4.94 3.58
CA ASP A 77 -10.52 -4.58 4.47
C ASP A 77 -10.15 -3.36 5.32
N TYR A 78 -8.93 -3.31 5.86
CA TYR A 78 -8.45 -2.13 6.56
C TYR A 78 -8.40 -0.90 5.65
N LEU A 79 -7.91 -1.02 4.41
CA LEU A 79 -7.91 0.09 3.46
C LEU A 79 -9.34 0.57 3.18
N LEU A 80 -10.28 -0.33 2.88
CA LEU A 80 -11.69 0.00 2.64
C LEU A 80 -12.37 0.63 3.86
N SER A 81 -12.02 0.21 5.08
CA SER A 81 -12.55 0.80 6.32
C SER A 81 -12.18 2.28 6.49
N ARG A 82 -11.12 2.73 5.80
CA ARG A 82 -10.63 4.12 5.81
C ARG A 82 -11.22 4.96 4.68
N GLN A 83 -12.03 4.38 3.79
CA GLN A 83 -12.71 5.11 2.72
C GLN A 83 -13.73 6.09 3.30
N LEU A 84 -13.70 7.32 2.82
CA LEU A 84 -14.65 8.37 3.20
C LEU A 84 -15.98 8.18 2.46
N ALA A 85 -17.03 8.86 2.93
CA ALA A 85 -18.38 8.74 2.38
C ALA A 85 -18.49 9.15 0.90
N ASP A 86 -17.59 10.02 0.42
CA ASP A 86 -17.50 10.44 -0.99
C ASP A 86 -16.67 9.47 -1.86
N GLY A 87 -16.20 8.36 -1.28
CA GLY A 87 -15.39 7.36 -1.95
C GLY A 87 -13.89 7.67 -1.97
N SER A 88 -13.46 8.81 -1.43
CA SER A 88 -12.04 9.19 -1.35
C SER A 88 -11.33 8.59 -0.12
N TRP A 89 -10.02 8.74 -0.04
CA TRP A 89 -9.22 8.40 1.14
C TRP A 89 -8.58 9.64 1.75
N PRO A 90 -8.45 9.70 3.09
CA PRO A 90 -7.79 10.81 3.75
C PRO A 90 -6.27 10.76 3.56
N LEU A 91 -5.62 11.93 3.63
CA LEU A 91 -4.19 12.02 3.89
C LEU A 91 -3.98 12.07 5.40
N ASP A 92 -3.20 11.16 5.99
CA ASP A 92 -2.91 11.20 7.44
C ASP A 92 -1.75 12.14 7.76
N GLN A 93 -0.75 12.17 6.88
CA GLN A 93 0.50 12.90 7.11
C GLN A 93 1.06 13.43 5.79
N THR A 94 1.75 14.57 5.87
CA THR A 94 2.52 15.17 4.78
C THR A 94 3.92 15.50 5.28
N SER A 95 4.90 15.52 4.38
CA SER A 95 6.19 16.13 4.69
C SER A 95 6.02 17.64 4.94
N SER A 96 6.97 18.25 5.66
CA SER A 96 6.91 19.67 6.03
C SER A 96 7.10 20.63 4.86
N ARG A 97 7.74 20.18 3.77
CA ARG A 97 8.00 20.95 2.54
C ARG A 97 7.95 20.05 1.31
N PRO A 98 6.77 19.58 0.89
CA PRO A 98 6.63 18.77 -0.30
C PRO A 98 6.88 19.66 -1.54
N PRO A 99 7.55 19.15 -2.59
CA PRO A 99 7.80 19.91 -3.82
C PRO A 99 6.55 20.09 -4.70
N PHE A 100 5.38 19.65 -4.23
CA PHE A 100 4.07 19.69 -4.86
C PHE A 100 2.99 19.65 -3.78
N ASP A 101 1.74 20.00 -4.11
CA ASP A 101 0.62 19.97 -3.18
C ASP A 101 0.12 18.52 -2.92
N PRO A 102 0.32 17.95 -1.72
CA PRO A 102 -0.17 16.63 -1.37
C PRO A 102 -1.61 16.65 -0.82
N GLY A 103 -2.16 17.82 -0.50
CA GLY A 103 -3.37 18.01 0.27
C GLY A 103 -3.11 18.21 1.77
N LEU A 104 -4.19 18.32 2.54
CA LEU A 104 -4.15 18.58 3.98
C LEU A 104 -4.37 17.31 4.79
N PRO A 105 -3.62 17.09 5.89
CA PRO A 105 -3.90 16.01 6.84
C PRO A 105 -5.36 16.00 7.31
N GLY A 106 -5.95 14.80 7.39
CA GLY A 106 -7.35 14.55 7.73
C GLY A 106 -8.37 14.90 6.64
N LYS A 107 -7.95 15.42 5.48
CA LYS A 107 -8.85 15.76 4.36
C LYS A 107 -8.77 14.73 3.24
N PRO A 108 -9.83 14.60 2.41
CA PRO A 108 -9.78 13.86 1.15
C PRO A 108 -8.51 14.15 0.34
N SER A 109 -7.82 13.11 -0.12
CA SER A 109 -6.58 13.22 -0.87
C SER A 109 -6.70 12.57 -2.24
N LYS A 110 -6.57 13.38 -3.30
CA LYS A 110 -6.57 12.89 -4.69
C LYS A 110 -5.47 11.85 -4.95
N TRP A 111 -4.32 12.00 -4.31
CA TRP A 111 -3.15 11.14 -4.54
C TRP A 111 -3.28 9.79 -3.85
N VAL A 112 -3.68 9.78 -2.57
CA VAL A 112 -3.96 8.53 -1.84
C VAL A 112 -5.13 7.81 -2.49
N THR A 113 -6.18 8.54 -2.88
CA THR A 113 -7.36 7.97 -3.56
C THR A 113 -6.98 7.29 -4.88
N LEU A 114 -6.17 7.94 -5.72
CA LEU A 114 -5.72 7.36 -6.98
C LEU A 114 -4.94 6.05 -6.76
N GLU A 115 -3.99 6.06 -5.81
CA GLU A 115 -3.19 4.88 -5.52
C GLU A 115 -4.01 3.76 -4.90
N ALA A 116 -4.97 4.08 -4.02
CA ALA A 116 -5.89 3.11 -3.43
C ALA A 116 -6.75 2.45 -4.50
N LEU A 117 -7.36 3.24 -5.39
CA LEU A 117 -8.17 2.71 -6.50
C LEU A 117 -7.36 1.84 -7.45
N LYS A 118 -6.10 2.21 -7.76
CA LYS A 118 -5.20 1.39 -8.57
C LYS A 118 -4.89 0.05 -7.91
N ALA A 119 -4.57 0.06 -6.61
CA ALA A 119 -4.29 -1.15 -5.85
C ALA A 119 -5.53 -2.07 -5.78
N LEU A 120 -6.69 -1.51 -5.46
CA LEU A 120 -7.96 -2.25 -5.39
C LEU A 120 -8.33 -2.84 -6.76
N LYS A 121 -8.20 -2.06 -7.83
CA LYS A 121 -8.42 -2.57 -9.19
C LYS A 121 -7.49 -3.74 -9.52
N ALA A 122 -6.20 -3.60 -9.22
CA ALA A 122 -5.22 -4.66 -9.48
C ALA A 122 -5.54 -5.95 -8.69
N LEU A 123 -6.05 -5.85 -7.47
CA LEU A 123 -6.45 -7.00 -6.65
C LEU A 123 -7.73 -7.69 -7.12
N VAL A 124 -8.64 -6.95 -7.76
CA VAL A 124 -9.87 -7.50 -8.34
C VAL A 124 -9.61 -8.15 -9.70
N ASP A 125 -8.64 -7.62 -10.45
CA ASP A 125 -8.26 -8.14 -11.78
C ASP A 125 -7.24 -9.30 -11.72
N ALA A 126 -6.63 -9.57 -10.55
CA ALA A 126 -5.62 -10.62 -10.33
C ALA A 126 -6.24 -11.99 -10.04
#